data_AF-Q73XK4-F1
#
_entry.id   AF-Q73XK4-F1
#
_cell.length_a   1.000
_cell.length_b   1.000
_cell.length_c   1.000
_cell.angle_alpha   90.00
_cell.angle_beta   90.00
_cell.angle_gamma   90.00
#
_symmetry.space_group_name_H-M   'P 1'
#
loop_
_entity.id
_entity.type
_entity.pdbx_description
1 polymer ?
#
loop_
_entity_poly.entity_id
_entity_poly.type
_entity_poly.pdbx_seq_one_letter_code
_entity_poly.pdbx_strand_id
1 'polypeptide(L)'
;MASSDWQPVVRVGKPRFIAGVGNRIKVEVKTRGWLSRDWRCYFGSQVSQQQLDARYTSYPCWDEIQRIEGSCAEHDAERYIEMIDAAIHYANTRLRNDALPPTMTYGSRSDSRACAVRERQAELDELAKKLAKPEA
;
A
#
# COMPACT_ATOMS: atom_id res chain seq x y z
N MET A 1 -17.75 -17.59 12.03
CA MET A 1 -16.91 -17.86 10.84
C MET A 1 -15.52 -17.39 11.17
N ALA A 2 -14.58 -18.33 11.30
CA ALA A 2 -13.30 -18.09 11.93
C ALA A 2 -12.39 -17.20 11.04
N SER A 3 -11.59 -16.37 11.70
CA SER A 3 -10.54 -15.51 11.17
C SER A 3 -9.38 -16.29 10.46
N SER A 4 -9.63 -17.48 9.92
CA SER A 4 -8.64 -18.54 9.78
C SER A 4 -8.14 -18.81 8.34
N ASP A 5 -8.72 -18.18 7.32
CA ASP A 5 -8.35 -18.48 5.92
C ASP A 5 -7.38 -17.48 5.29
N TRP A 6 -6.92 -16.48 6.04
CA TRP A 6 -5.92 -15.52 5.54
C TRP A 6 -4.50 -16.05 5.73
N GLN A 7 -3.77 -16.20 4.63
CA GLN A 7 -2.34 -16.50 4.63
C GLN A 7 -1.55 -15.30 4.07
N PRO A 8 -0.49 -14.84 4.77
CA PRO A 8 0.34 -13.77 4.28
C PRO A 8 1.04 -14.18 3.00
N VAL A 9 1.22 -13.21 2.10
CA VAL A 9 2.00 -13.42 0.88
C VAL A 9 3.47 -13.45 1.25
N VAL A 10 4.18 -14.52 0.91
CA VAL A 10 5.59 -14.69 1.25
C VAL A 10 6.39 -15.07 0.02
N ARG A 11 7.61 -14.55 -0.09
CA ARG A 11 8.56 -14.98 -1.11
C ARG A 11 8.95 -16.45 -0.88
N VAL A 12 8.99 -17.22 -1.96
CA VAL A 12 9.39 -18.63 -1.94
C VAL A 12 10.55 -18.88 -2.88
N GLY A 13 11.58 -19.57 -2.38
CA GLY A 13 12.78 -19.85 -3.15
C GLY A 13 13.68 -18.62 -3.37
N LYS A 14 14.66 -18.79 -4.25
CA LYS A 14 15.61 -17.73 -4.61
C LYS A 14 15.07 -16.89 -5.78
N PRO A 15 15.29 -15.55 -5.77
CA PRO A 15 15.00 -14.72 -6.94
C PRO A 15 15.76 -15.24 -8.15
N ARG A 16 15.11 -15.19 -9.31
CA ARG A 16 15.72 -15.55 -10.59
C ARG A 16 16.07 -14.27 -11.35
N PHE A 17 17.31 -14.21 -11.83
CA PHE A 17 17.82 -13.11 -12.63
C PHE A 17 17.97 -13.57 -14.07
N ILE A 18 17.48 -12.76 -15.00
CA ILE A 18 17.53 -13.03 -16.44
C ILE A 18 18.16 -11.80 -17.10
N ALA A 19 19.12 -12.01 -17.98
CA ALA A 19 19.75 -10.93 -18.73
C ALA A 19 18.69 -10.12 -19.49
N GLY A 20 18.72 -8.80 -19.32
CA GLY A 20 17.89 -7.86 -20.06
C GLY A 20 18.69 -7.15 -21.16
N VAL A 21 18.15 -6.03 -21.65
CA VAL A 21 18.83 -5.17 -22.62
C VAL A 21 19.72 -4.16 -21.90
N GLY A 22 20.98 -4.06 -22.31
CA GLY A 22 21.95 -3.13 -21.72
C GLY A 22 22.39 -3.57 -20.31
N ASN A 23 22.43 -2.63 -19.37
CA ASN A 23 22.82 -2.87 -17.97
C ASN A 23 21.65 -3.30 -17.07
N ARG A 24 20.52 -3.68 -17.67
CA ARG A 24 19.31 -4.05 -16.94
C ARG A 24 19.16 -5.55 -16.88
N ILE A 25 18.66 -6.02 -15.74
CA ILE A 25 18.27 -7.40 -15.54
C ILE A 25 16.75 -7.48 -15.34
N LYS A 26 16.15 -8.58 -15.78
CA LYS A 26 14.81 -8.97 -15.39
C LYS A 26 14.92 -9.80 -14.11
N VAL A 27 14.10 -9.46 -13.13
CA VAL A 27 14.04 -10.13 -11.84
C VAL A 27 12.69 -10.81 -11.71
N GLU A 28 12.70 -12.09 -11.33
CA GLU A 28 11.50 -12.86 -11.03
C GLU A 28 11.54 -13.35 -9.58
N VAL A 29 10.52 -12.98 -8.82
CA VAL A 29 10.32 -13.35 -7.43
C VAL A 29 9.07 -14.22 -7.35
N LYS A 30 9.25 -15.49 -6.96
CA LYS A 30 8.12 -16.37 -6.68
C LYS A 30 7.54 -16.06 -5.31
N THR A 31 6.22 -16.03 -5.22
CA THR A 31 5.50 -15.83 -3.97
C THR A 31 4.44 -16.92 -3.78
N ARG A 32 4.12 -17.22 -2.52
CA ARG A 32 2.99 -18.07 -2.13
C ARG A 32 2.04 -17.23 -1.28
N GLY A 33 0.75 -17.55 -1.35
CA GLY A 33 -0.31 -16.87 -0.60
C GLY A 33 -1.31 -16.19 -1.52
N TRP A 34 -2.45 -15.81 -0.95
CA TRP A 34 -3.55 -15.25 -1.73
C TRP A 34 -3.32 -13.77 -2.06
N LEU A 35 -3.08 -13.46 -3.34
CA LEU A 35 -2.97 -12.09 -3.86
C LEU A 35 -4.36 -11.46 -4.01
N SER A 36 -5.06 -11.24 -2.90
CA SER A 36 -6.37 -10.58 -2.89
C SER A 36 -6.33 -9.24 -3.63
N ARG A 37 -7.50 -8.75 -4.05
CA ARG A 37 -7.59 -7.43 -4.69
C ARG A 37 -6.99 -6.34 -3.79
N ASP A 38 -7.32 -6.34 -2.50
CA ASP A 38 -6.85 -5.34 -1.55
C ASP A 38 -5.34 -5.44 -1.30
N TRP A 39 -4.81 -6.67 -1.18
CA TRP A 39 -3.37 -6.89 -1.10
C TRP A 39 -2.65 -6.29 -2.30
N ARG A 40 -3.16 -6.56 -3.51
CA ARG A 40 -2.58 -6.04 -4.77
C ARG A 40 -2.63 -4.51 -4.83
N CYS A 41 -3.67 -3.89 -4.29
CA CYS A 41 -3.75 -2.43 -4.16
C CYS A 41 -2.68 -1.89 -3.20
N TYR A 42 -2.51 -2.48 -2.01
CA TYR A 42 -1.48 -2.05 -1.06
C TYR A 42 -0.06 -2.23 -1.58
N PHE A 43 0.21 -3.38 -2.19
CA PHE A 43 1.47 -3.65 -2.85
C PHE A 43 1.73 -2.63 -3.98
N GLY A 44 0.76 -2.43 -4.89
CA GLY A 44 0.87 -1.47 -5.99
C GLY A 44 1.11 -0.04 -5.52
N SER A 45 0.52 0.37 -4.38
CA SER A 45 0.79 1.67 -3.77
C SER A 45 2.24 1.80 -3.31
N GLN A 46 2.84 0.76 -2.72
CA GLN A 46 4.24 0.79 -2.31
C GLN A 46 5.20 0.79 -3.48
N VAL A 47 4.93 -0.06 -4.48
CA VAL A 47 5.67 -0.09 -5.75
C VAL A 47 5.71 1.31 -6.38
N SER A 48 4.55 1.99 -6.44
CA SER A 48 4.45 3.35 -7.00
C SER A 48 5.21 4.38 -6.17
N GLN A 49 5.08 4.35 -4.83
CA GLN A 49 5.77 5.27 -3.93
C GLN A 49 7.29 5.15 -3.99
N GLN A 50 7.79 3.92 -4.16
CA GLN A 50 9.22 3.64 -4.23
C GLN A 50 9.78 3.72 -5.66
N GLN A 51 8.95 4.08 -6.65
CA GLN A 51 9.30 4.09 -8.08
C GLN A 51 9.90 2.75 -8.54
N LEU A 52 9.38 1.65 -8.01
CA LEU A 52 9.84 0.31 -8.29
C LEU A 52 9.19 -0.21 -9.58
N ASP A 53 9.98 -0.73 -10.51
CA ASP A 53 9.44 -1.45 -11.67
C ASP A 53 9.12 -2.89 -11.27
N ALA A 54 8.02 -3.12 -10.54
CA ALA A 54 7.59 -4.44 -10.09
C ALA A 54 6.08 -4.65 -10.32
N ARG A 55 5.72 -5.81 -10.86
CA ARG A 55 4.33 -6.19 -11.11
C ARG A 55 4.10 -7.67 -10.84
N TYR A 56 2.92 -8.01 -10.33
CA TYR A 56 2.50 -9.41 -10.30
C TYR A 56 2.16 -9.85 -11.73
N THR A 57 2.60 -11.05 -12.09
CA THR A 57 2.27 -11.66 -13.38
C THR A 57 0.98 -12.44 -13.20
N SER A 58 -0.07 -12.04 -13.91
CA SER A 58 -1.32 -12.76 -13.90
C SER A 58 -1.31 -13.81 -15.01
N TYR A 59 -1.77 -15.02 -14.66
CA TYR A 59 -2.02 -16.21 -15.49
C TYR A 59 -0.92 -17.29 -15.62
N PRO A 60 -1.24 -18.57 -15.30
CA PRO A 60 -2.51 -19.05 -14.74
C PRO A 60 -2.64 -18.70 -13.25
N CYS A 61 -3.75 -18.05 -12.89
CA CYS A 61 -4.12 -17.66 -11.52
C CYS A 61 -4.49 -18.85 -10.61
N TRP A 62 -4.29 -20.07 -11.09
CA TRP A 62 -4.57 -21.33 -10.40
C TRP A 62 -3.32 -21.94 -9.77
N ASP A 63 -2.14 -21.43 -10.09
CA ASP A 63 -0.91 -21.86 -9.43
C ASP A 63 -0.86 -21.34 -7.99
N GLU A 64 -0.55 -22.23 -7.05
CA GLU A 64 -0.25 -21.87 -5.65
C GLU A 64 0.92 -20.87 -5.53
N ILE A 65 1.75 -20.83 -6.57
CA ILE A 65 2.94 -19.98 -6.64
C ILE A 65 2.70 -18.89 -7.67
N GLN A 66 2.56 -17.67 -7.19
CA GLN A 66 2.47 -16.46 -7.99
C GLN A 66 3.87 -15.90 -8.28
N ARG A 67 3.98 -15.00 -9.25
CA ARG A 67 5.26 -14.36 -9.60
C ARG A 67 5.14 -12.85 -9.60
N ILE A 68 6.08 -12.19 -8.95
CA ILE A 68 6.35 -10.77 -9.09
C ILE A 68 7.53 -10.65 -10.04
N GLU A 69 7.35 -9.91 -11.12
CA GLU A 69 8.36 -9.68 -12.14
C GLU A 69 8.64 -8.19 -12.26
N GLY A 70 9.85 -7.85 -12.69
CA GLY A 70 10.25 -6.48 -12.92
C GLY A 70 11.66 -6.35 -13.45
N SER A 71 12.15 -5.12 -13.56
CA SER A 71 13.49 -4.85 -14.05
C SER A 71 14.23 -3.80 -13.22
N CYS A 72 15.51 -4.04 -12.98
CA CYS A 72 16.41 -3.11 -12.33
C CYS A 72 17.78 -3.10 -13.02
N ALA A 73 18.64 -2.16 -12.62
CA ALA A 73 20.05 -2.20 -13.00
C ALA A 73 20.76 -3.35 -12.28
N GLU A 74 21.74 -3.98 -12.93
CA GLU A 74 22.44 -5.15 -12.38
C GLU A 74 23.07 -4.89 -11.01
N HIS A 75 23.67 -3.71 -10.82
CA HIS A 75 24.30 -3.30 -9.55
C HIS A 75 23.29 -3.01 -8.43
N ASP A 76 22.01 -2.83 -8.76
CA ASP A 76 20.93 -2.56 -7.80
C ASP A 76 20.12 -3.81 -7.46
N ALA A 77 20.52 -4.99 -7.95
CA ALA A 77 19.74 -6.23 -7.83
C ALA A 77 19.35 -6.56 -6.39
N GLU A 78 20.30 -6.48 -5.45
CA GLU A 78 20.06 -6.79 -4.04
C GLU A 78 19.06 -5.81 -3.41
N ARG A 79 19.32 -4.51 -3.57
CA ARG A 79 18.42 -3.44 -3.10
C ARG A 79 17.02 -3.56 -3.69
N TYR A 80 16.92 -3.93 -4.96
CA TYR A 80 15.65 -4.15 -5.64
C TYR A 80 14.85 -5.29 -5.00
N ILE A 81 15.50 -6.40 -4.61
CA ILE A 81 14.85 -7.49 -3.87
C ILE A 81 14.39 -7.03 -2.48
N GLU A 82 15.21 -6.25 -1.77
CA GLU A 82 14.83 -5.70 -0.46
C GLU A 82 13.58 -4.81 -0.55
N MET A 83 13.49 -3.97 -1.59
CA MET A 83 12.30 -3.14 -1.83
C MET A 83 11.06 -3.97 -2.14
N ILE A 84 11.19 -5.06 -2.90
CA ILE A 84 10.08 -6.02 -3.10
C ILE A 84 9.66 -6.64 -1.77
N ASP A 85 10.60 -7.15 -0.98
CA ASP A 85 10.31 -7.80 0.30
C ASP A 85 9.64 -6.81 1.28
N ALA A 86 10.08 -5.54 1.29
CA ALA A 86 9.45 -4.46 2.06
C ALA A 86 8.02 -4.14 1.58
N ALA A 87 7.79 -4.09 0.26
CA ALA A 87 6.46 -3.86 -0.30
C ALA A 87 5.49 -5.02 0.02
N ILE A 88 5.97 -6.27 -0.04
CA ILE A 88 5.22 -7.45 0.39
C ILE A 88 4.86 -7.34 1.88
N HIS A 89 5.84 -7.02 2.72
CA HIS A 89 5.64 -6.88 4.15
C HIS A 89 4.61 -5.79 4.48
N TYR A 90 4.70 -4.63 3.82
CA TYR A 90 3.72 -3.55 3.96
C TYR A 90 2.30 -4.00 3.60
N ALA A 91 2.13 -4.66 2.44
CA ALA A 91 0.83 -5.11 1.97
C ALA A 91 0.20 -6.15 2.92
N ASN A 92 1.01 -7.08 3.44
CA ASN A 92 0.56 -8.04 4.45
C ASN A 92 0.12 -7.34 5.74
N THR A 93 0.91 -6.38 6.23
CA THR A 93 0.59 -5.64 7.46
C THR A 93 -0.67 -4.80 7.32
N ARG A 94 -0.85 -4.12 6.18
CA ARG A 94 -2.08 -3.36 5.89
C ARG A 94 -3.30 -4.25 5.85
N LEU A 95 -3.24 -5.32 5.06
CA LEU A 95 -4.36 -6.24 4.92
C LEU A 95 -4.72 -6.91 6.25
N ARG A 96 -3.72 -7.27 7.07
CA ARG A 96 -3.96 -7.80 8.42
C ARG A 96 -4.63 -6.77 9.33
N ASN A 97 -4.19 -5.52 9.29
CA ASN A 97 -4.75 -4.45 10.12
C ASN A 97 -6.18 -4.10 9.72
N ASP A 98 -6.52 -4.18 8.43
CA ASP A 98 -7.89 -3.92 7.96
C ASP A 98 -8.83 -5.12 8.16
N ALA A 99 -8.28 -6.35 8.18
CA ALA A 99 -9.02 -7.57 8.48
C ALA A 99 -9.31 -7.76 9.97
N LEU A 100 -8.52 -7.13 10.85
CA LEU A 100 -8.89 -6.98 12.26
C LEU A 100 -10.10 -6.04 12.31
N PRO A 101 -11.25 -6.45 12.91
CA PRO A 101 -12.36 -5.54 13.09
C PRO A 101 -11.82 -4.29 13.81
N PRO A 102 -12.25 -3.08 13.42
CA PRO A 102 -11.76 -1.86 14.04
C PRO A 102 -12.32 -1.78 15.47
N THR A 103 -11.73 -2.52 16.39
CA THR A 103 -11.83 -2.23 17.81
C THR A 103 -11.15 -0.87 18.00
N MET A 104 -11.99 0.17 17.95
CA MET A 104 -11.78 1.47 18.58
C MET A 104 -10.55 2.28 18.16
N THR A 105 -10.39 2.60 16.87
CA THR A 105 -9.45 3.68 16.47
C THR A 105 -9.96 4.66 15.41
N TYR A 106 -11.15 4.44 14.84
CA TYR A 106 -11.76 5.35 13.85
C TYR A 106 -12.93 6.21 14.36
N GLY A 107 -13.15 6.26 15.68
CA GLY A 107 -14.24 7.02 16.30
C GLY A 107 -13.89 8.39 16.89
N SER A 108 -12.62 8.84 16.87
CA SER A 108 -12.26 10.10 17.58
C SER A 108 -11.36 11.07 16.82
N ARG A 109 -10.79 10.68 15.68
CA ARG A 109 -9.86 11.55 14.92
C ARG A 109 -10.51 12.34 13.78
N SER A 110 -11.58 11.81 13.18
CA SER A 110 -12.30 12.52 12.12
C SER A 110 -13.34 13.50 12.68
N ASP A 111 -14.04 13.11 13.77
CA ASP A 111 -15.03 13.99 14.42
C ASP A 111 -14.39 15.18 15.14
N SER A 112 -13.23 15.01 15.77
CA SER A 112 -12.54 16.14 16.42
C SER A 112 -12.07 17.20 15.42
N ARG A 113 -11.65 16.80 14.22
CA ARG A 113 -11.22 17.74 13.17
C ARG A 113 -12.41 18.41 12.49
N ALA A 114 -13.52 17.71 12.30
CA ALA A 114 -14.75 18.29 11.76
C ALA A 114 -15.41 19.27 12.76
N CYS A 115 -15.43 18.96 14.05
CA CYS A 115 -15.89 19.89 15.09
C CYS A 115 -14.99 21.13 15.18
N ALA A 116 -13.66 20.96 15.20
CA ALA A 116 -12.73 22.10 15.26
C ALA A 116 -12.81 23.01 14.03
N VAL A 117 -13.09 22.46 12.85
CA VAL A 117 -13.31 23.26 11.62
C VAL A 117 -14.65 23.99 11.69
N ARG A 118 -15.71 23.36 12.20
CA ARG A 118 -17.03 24.02 12.36
C ARG A 118 -17.00 25.13 13.40
N GLU A 119 -16.30 24.96 14.52
CA GLU A 119 -16.13 26.00 15.54
C GLU A 119 -15.35 27.19 14.97
N ARG A 120 -14.23 26.95 14.29
CA ARG A 120 -13.48 28.02 13.62
C ARG A 120 -14.27 28.73 12.54
N GLN A 121 -15.09 28.00 11.77
CA GLN A 121 -15.93 28.62 10.75
C GLN A 121 -17.03 29.50 11.38
N ALA A 122 -17.61 29.06 12.51
CA ALA A 122 -18.60 29.85 13.23
C ALA A 122 -18.01 31.12 13.85
N GLU A 123 -16.78 31.06 14.39
CA GLU A 123 -16.07 32.24 14.88
C GLU A 123 -15.76 33.25 13.75
N LEU A 124 -15.36 32.75 12.58
CA LEU A 124 -15.12 33.59 11.39
C LEU A 124 -16.42 34.23 10.87
N ASP A 125 -17.53 33.49 10.86
CA ASP A 125 -18.83 34.00 10.42
C ASP A 125 -19.39 35.06 11.39
N GLU A 126 -19.19 34.90 12.71
CA GLU A 126 -19.57 35.91 13.70
C GLU A 126 -18.69 37.18 13.63
N LEU A 127 -17.39 37.03 13.34
CA LEU A 127 -16.52 38.17 13.05
C LEU A 127 -16.96 38.92 11.79
N ALA A 128 -17.30 38.20 10.72
CA ALA A 128 -17.79 38.78 9.48
C ALA A 128 -19.11 39.56 9.69
N LYS A 129 -20.05 39.05 10.49
CA LYS A 129 -21.29 39.78 10.85
C LYS A 129 -21.03 41.06 11.64
N LYS A 130 -20.03 41.08 12.52
CA LYS A 130 -19.66 42.29 13.28
C LYS A 130 -19.04 43.36 12.37
N LEU A 131 -18.24 42.95 11.40
CA LEU A 131 -17.62 43.82 10.41
C LEU A 131 -18.60 44.30 9.32
N ALA A 132 -19.67 43.55 9.05
CA ALA A 132 -20.69 43.92 8.07
C ALA A 132 -21.69 44.97 8.57
N LYS A 133 -21.56 45.46 9.81
CA LYS A 133 -22.33 46.63 10.26
C LYS A 133 -21.64 47.89 9.72
N PRO A 134 -22.29 48.68 8.86
CA PRO A 134 -21.73 49.96 8.45
C PRO A 134 -21.60 50.86 9.68
N GLU A 135 -20.44 51.48 9.87
CA GLU A 135 -20.28 52.59 10.80
C GLU A 135 -21.30 53.68 10.45
N ALA A 136 -22.07 54.12 11.45
CA ALA A 136 -22.96 55.27 11.35
C ALA A 136 -22.20 56.55 11.69
#